data_AF-A0A3D5LCQ1-F1
#
_entry.id   AF-A0A3D5LCQ1-F1
#
_cell.length_a   1.000
_cell.length_b   1.000
_cell.length_c   1.000
_cell.angle_alpha   90.00
_cell.angle_beta   90.00
_cell.angle_gamma   90.00
#
_symmetry.space_group_name_H-M   'P 1'
#
loop_
_entity.id
_entity.type
_entity.pdbx_description
1 polymer ?
#
loop_
_entity_poly.entity_id
_entity_poly.type
_entity_poly.pdbx_seq_one_letter_code
_entity_poly.pdbx_strand_id
1 'polypeptide(L)'
;MWGANKLGIIKYRIKNVKIFLIAIIWLFILDVYLADYRSMAMTLGLKDSFAILPHVQNDFYFNKIMLLGGMIFFADIPFMSGEELYVVLKIGKEKWSQINCCYIVLSGVLLSTLLTVLSLLTILPAISLKNEWGTLYQTFAFSGTAGCVIINASAMSYYSPYTLMLNIFLIDALTFAFMGMLLYTLSLFVSKILSYVIVVVLIFLQSVFGKMGLVLDNFLPFSWISASHWRFGYDRRRPDLIYIYTAFCMLLFLLAVISEWKIKRMDWVSKEEHR
;
A
#
# COMPACT_ATOMS: atom_id res chain seq x y z
N MET A 1 -3.12 33.58 9.02
CA MET A 1 -3.63 33.20 7.67
C MET A 1 -2.74 32.22 6.89
N TRP A 2 -1.71 31.59 7.49
CA TRP A 2 -0.70 30.81 6.74
C TRP A 2 -0.93 29.28 6.71
N GLY A 3 -1.75 28.73 7.62
CA GLY A 3 -2.10 27.29 7.64
C GLY A 3 -3.09 26.86 6.55
N ALA A 4 -3.97 27.77 6.11
CA ALA A 4 -4.99 27.48 5.10
C ALA A 4 -4.39 27.16 3.70
N ASN A 5 -3.24 27.77 3.36
CA ASN A 5 -2.57 27.51 2.08
C ASN A 5 -1.91 26.13 1.99
N LYS A 6 -1.42 25.57 3.12
CA LYS A 6 -0.81 24.22 3.12
C LYS A 6 -1.87 23.14 2.82
N LEU A 7 -3.03 23.21 3.48
CA LEU A 7 -4.13 22.28 3.22
C LEU A 7 -4.71 22.45 1.81
N GLY A 8 -4.75 23.67 1.27
CA GLY A 8 -5.25 23.92 -0.09
C GLY A 8 -4.43 23.20 -1.17
N ILE A 9 -3.11 23.29 -1.09
CA ILE A 9 -2.20 22.62 -2.05
C ILE A 9 -2.31 21.10 -1.94
N ILE A 10 -2.35 20.57 -0.72
CA ILE A 10 -2.53 19.13 -0.47
C ILE A 10 -3.88 18.66 -1.04
N LYS A 11 -4.98 19.38 -0.77
CA LYS A 11 -6.31 19.05 -1.29
C LYS A 11 -6.38 19.08 -2.82
N TYR A 12 -5.74 20.07 -3.45
CA TYR A 12 -5.68 20.16 -4.92
C TYR A 12 -4.98 18.95 -5.53
N ARG A 13 -3.83 18.56 -4.97
CA ARG A 13 -3.06 17.40 -5.45
C ARG A 13 -3.76 16.06 -5.21
N ILE A 14 -4.55 15.94 -4.13
CA ILE A 14 -5.37 14.74 -3.86
C ILE A 14 -6.54 14.63 -4.85
N LYS A 15 -7.12 15.75 -5.30
CA LYS A 15 -8.19 15.79 -6.31
C LYS A 15 -7.63 15.62 -7.74
N ASN A 16 -6.92 14.53 -7.97
CA ASN A 16 -6.38 14.18 -9.28
C ASN A 16 -7.23 13.06 -9.91
N VAL A 17 -7.48 13.11 -11.22
CA VAL A 17 -8.19 12.06 -12.00
C VAL A 17 -7.64 10.66 -11.72
N LYS A 18 -6.35 10.57 -11.38
CA LYS A 18 -5.68 9.32 -11.00
C LYS A 18 -6.33 8.59 -9.83
N ILE A 19 -6.86 9.29 -8.83
CA ILE A 19 -7.52 8.62 -7.70
C ILE A 19 -8.76 7.86 -8.16
N PHE A 20 -9.53 8.44 -9.09
CA PHE A 20 -10.69 7.80 -9.68
C PHE A 20 -10.29 6.63 -10.56
N LEU A 21 -9.24 6.79 -11.37
CA LEU A 21 -8.72 5.70 -12.21
C LEU A 21 -8.28 4.50 -11.37
N ILE A 22 -7.54 4.74 -10.29
CA ILE A 22 -7.08 3.69 -9.37
C ILE A 22 -8.27 3.08 -8.63
N ALA A 23 -9.23 3.89 -8.18
CA ALA A 23 -10.44 3.38 -7.55
C ALA A 23 -11.22 2.45 -8.50
N ILE A 24 -11.34 2.79 -9.79
CA ILE A 24 -12.00 1.95 -10.79
C ILE A 24 -11.23 0.64 -10.98
N ILE A 25 -9.90 0.69 -11.14
CA ILE A 25 -9.07 -0.50 -11.30
C ILE A 25 -9.18 -1.42 -10.07
N TRP A 26 -9.07 -0.85 -8.87
CA TRP A 26 -9.18 -1.59 -7.61
C TRP A 26 -10.57 -2.15 -7.39
N LEU A 27 -11.62 -1.39 -7.72
CA LEU A 27 -13.00 -1.88 -7.65
C LEU A 27 -13.19 -3.06 -8.59
N PHE A 28 -12.74 -2.96 -9.84
CA PHE A 28 -12.93 -4.02 -10.85
C PHE A 28 -12.17 -5.29 -10.48
N ILE A 29 -10.91 -5.19 -10.03
CA ILE A 29 -10.15 -6.37 -9.62
C ILE A 29 -10.73 -7.00 -8.35
N LEU A 30 -11.18 -6.21 -7.37
CA LEU A 30 -11.88 -6.72 -6.19
C LEU A 30 -13.19 -7.42 -6.57
N ASP A 31 -13.94 -6.85 -7.50
CA ASP A 31 -15.20 -7.42 -7.98
C ASP A 31 -14.98 -8.80 -8.64
N VAL A 32 -13.97 -8.91 -9.50
CA VAL A 32 -13.59 -10.18 -10.14
C VAL A 32 -13.17 -11.23 -9.11
N TYR A 33 -12.32 -10.87 -8.14
CA TYR A 33 -11.83 -11.81 -7.14
C TYR A 33 -12.91 -12.27 -6.15
N LEU A 34 -13.88 -11.41 -5.86
CA LEU A 34 -14.93 -11.67 -4.87
C LEU A 34 -16.23 -12.18 -5.50
N ALA A 35 -16.34 -12.24 -6.83
CA ALA A 35 -17.54 -12.67 -7.53
C ALA A 35 -17.99 -14.07 -7.10
N ASP A 36 -17.08 -15.05 -7.12
CA ASP A 36 -17.37 -16.44 -6.75
C ASP A 36 -17.74 -16.56 -5.27
N TYR A 37 -17.00 -15.84 -4.41
CA TYR A 37 -17.24 -15.81 -2.97
C TYR A 37 -18.64 -15.29 -2.65
N ARG A 38 -19.02 -14.14 -3.24
CA ARG A 38 -20.36 -13.55 -3.08
C ARG A 38 -21.45 -14.47 -3.61
N SER A 39 -21.25 -15.04 -4.80
CA SER A 39 -22.23 -15.93 -5.43
C SER A 39 -22.53 -17.10 -4.49
N MET A 40 -21.49 -17.74 -3.96
CA MET A 40 -21.65 -18.85 -3.01
C MET A 40 -22.33 -18.43 -1.71
N ALA A 41 -21.97 -17.27 -1.15
CA ALA A 41 -22.63 -16.74 0.05
C ALA A 41 -24.13 -16.49 -0.19
N MET A 42 -24.48 -15.94 -1.34
CA MET A 42 -25.87 -15.69 -1.72
C MET A 42 -26.64 -17.00 -1.97
N THR A 43 -26.04 -17.98 -2.65
CA THR A 43 -26.67 -19.30 -2.89
C THR A 43 -26.96 -20.04 -1.59
N LEU A 44 -26.05 -19.96 -0.62
CA LEU A 44 -26.21 -20.62 0.68
C LEU A 44 -27.01 -19.78 1.68
N GLY A 45 -27.38 -18.54 1.34
CA GLY A 45 -28.08 -17.62 2.24
C GLY A 45 -27.24 -17.23 3.47
N LEU A 46 -25.92 -17.31 3.37
CA LEU A 46 -24.99 -17.04 4.48
C LEU A 46 -24.51 -15.59 4.45
N LYS A 47 -24.30 -15.04 5.65
CA LYS A 47 -23.61 -13.76 5.85
C LYS A 47 -22.29 -14.02 6.54
N ASP A 48 -21.21 -13.53 5.96
CA ASP A 48 -19.85 -13.81 6.39
C ASP A 48 -19.09 -12.55 6.80
N SER A 49 -17.99 -12.75 7.53
CA SER A 49 -17.19 -11.67 8.08
C SER A 49 -16.74 -10.65 7.03
N PHE A 50 -16.70 -9.37 7.40
CA PHE A 50 -16.24 -8.29 6.51
C PHE A 50 -14.74 -8.35 6.18
N ALA A 51 -13.96 -9.13 6.93
CA ALA A 51 -12.50 -9.14 6.87
C ALA A 51 -11.96 -9.97 5.68
N ILE A 52 -12.31 -9.63 4.44
CA ILE A 52 -11.84 -10.36 3.24
C ILE A 52 -10.52 -9.82 2.68
N LEU A 53 -10.27 -8.51 2.80
CA LEU A 53 -9.09 -7.86 2.23
C LEU A 53 -7.76 -8.55 2.61
N PRO A 54 -7.51 -8.96 3.88
CA PRO A 54 -6.30 -9.70 4.27
C PRO A 54 -6.08 -11.00 3.49
N HIS A 55 -7.17 -11.59 3.01
CA HIS A 55 -7.15 -12.86 2.30
C HIS A 55 -6.98 -12.66 0.80
N VAL A 56 -7.65 -11.66 0.22
CA VAL A 56 -7.45 -11.30 -1.19
C VAL A 56 -6.01 -10.83 -1.44
N GLN A 57 -5.42 -10.09 -0.49
CA GLN A 57 -4.02 -9.63 -0.57
C GLN A 57 -2.97 -10.75 -0.50
N ASN A 58 -3.35 -11.98 -0.11
CA ASN A 58 -2.44 -13.13 -0.21
C ASN A 58 -2.28 -13.61 -1.64
N ASP A 59 -3.22 -13.30 -2.53
CA ASP A 59 -3.06 -13.63 -3.93
C ASP A 59 -1.95 -12.80 -4.58
N PHE A 60 -1.15 -13.49 -5.39
CA PHE A 60 -0.02 -12.93 -6.09
C PHE A 60 -0.43 -11.77 -7.00
N TYR A 61 -1.41 -11.99 -7.88
CA TYR A 61 -1.74 -11.03 -8.93
C TYR A 61 -2.48 -9.84 -8.35
N PHE A 62 -3.41 -10.09 -7.43
CA PHE A 62 -4.11 -9.03 -6.72
C PHE A 62 -3.14 -8.07 -6.04
N ASN A 63 -2.21 -8.61 -5.23
CA ASN A 63 -1.25 -7.79 -4.50
C ASN A 63 -0.38 -6.93 -5.45
N LYS A 64 0.07 -7.50 -6.58
CA LYS A 64 0.89 -6.76 -7.55
C LYS A 64 0.11 -5.67 -8.27
N ILE A 65 -1.13 -5.95 -8.70
CA ILE A 65 -2.00 -4.95 -9.32
C ILE A 65 -2.31 -3.81 -8.35
N MET A 66 -2.56 -4.14 -7.08
CA MET A 66 -2.80 -3.17 -6.02
C MET A 66 -1.59 -2.24 -5.81
N LEU A 67 -0.39 -2.80 -5.65
CA LEU A 67 0.85 -2.04 -5.47
C LEU A 67 1.17 -1.16 -6.69
N LEU A 68 1.01 -1.68 -7.91
CA LEU A 68 1.17 -0.90 -9.13
C LEU A 68 0.14 0.23 -9.24
N GLY A 69 -1.10 -0.01 -8.82
CA GLY A 69 -2.13 1.03 -8.71
C GLY A 69 -1.68 2.16 -7.78
N GLY A 70 -1.17 1.82 -6.58
CA GLY A 70 -0.61 2.81 -5.67
C GLY A 70 0.61 3.55 -6.26
N MET A 71 1.45 2.87 -7.03
CA MET A 71 2.59 3.48 -7.72
C MET A 71 2.14 4.52 -8.75
N ILE A 72 1.06 4.26 -9.50
CA ILE A 72 0.47 5.20 -10.47
C ILE A 72 0.00 6.48 -9.77
N PHE A 73 -0.56 6.37 -8.56
CA PHE A 73 -0.96 7.54 -7.76
C PHE A 73 0.25 8.44 -7.49
N PHE A 74 1.37 7.83 -7.14
CA PHE A 74 2.59 8.52 -6.78
C PHE A 74 3.48 8.91 -7.98
N ALA A 75 3.10 8.55 -9.20
CA ALA A 75 3.83 8.93 -10.41
C ALA A 75 3.85 10.47 -10.66
N ASP A 76 3.00 11.25 -10.01
CA ASP A 76 3.02 12.72 -10.07
C ASP A 76 3.47 13.39 -8.76
N ILE A 77 3.99 12.64 -7.78
CA ILE A 77 4.66 13.29 -6.63
C ILE A 77 5.64 14.32 -7.22
N PRO A 78 5.66 15.57 -6.74
CA PRO A 78 6.27 16.71 -7.42
C PRO A 78 7.75 16.47 -7.68
N PHE A 79 8.03 15.95 -8.85
CA PHE A 79 9.37 15.69 -9.34
C PHE A 79 9.87 16.96 -10.02
N MET A 80 10.17 18.02 -9.26
CA MET A 80 10.87 19.20 -9.78
C MET A 80 10.31 19.66 -11.16
N SER A 81 8.98 19.77 -11.30
CA SER A 81 8.41 20.40 -12.50
C SER A 81 8.63 21.91 -12.42
N GLY A 82 8.55 22.63 -13.55
CA GLY A 82 8.75 24.08 -13.56
C GLY A 82 7.85 24.82 -12.57
N GLU A 83 6.60 24.35 -12.39
CA GLU A 83 5.68 24.89 -11.39
C GLU A 83 6.15 24.66 -9.95
N GLU A 84 6.75 23.50 -9.67
CA GLU A 84 7.29 23.17 -8.35
C GLU A 84 8.57 23.95 -8.03
N LEU A 85 9.39 24.23 -9.05
CA LEU A 85 10.55 25.11 -8.91
C LEU A 85 10.13 26.51 -8.46
N TYR A 86 9.06 27.05 -9.05
CA TYR A 86 8.48 28.33 -8.64
C TYR A 86 8.00 28.30 -7.18
N VAL A 87 7.33 27.23 -6.76
CA VAL A 87 6.91 27.05 -5.37
C VAL A 87 8.13 27.00 -4.44
N VAL A 88 9.17 26.25 -4.79
CA VAL A 88 10.41 26.12 -4.01
C VAL A 88 11.12 27.46 -3.82
N LEU A 89 11.19 28.29 -4.86
CA LEU A 89 11.76 29.65 -4.78
C LEU A 89 10.99 30.53 -3.78
N LYS A 90 9.66 30.34 -3.67
CA LYS A 90 8.81 31.15 -2.80
C LYS A 90 8.79 30.69 -1.34
N ILE A 91 8.81 29.37 -1.09
CA ILE A 91 8.66 28.82 0.27
C ILE A 91 9.96 28.30 0.88
N GLY A 92 11.01 28.13 0.08
CA GLY A 92 12.29 27.56 0.47
C GLY A 92 12.33 26.03 0.38
N LYS A 93 13.53 25.50 0.10
CA LYS A 93 13.80 24.07 -0.18
C LYS A 93 13.36 23.14 0.95
N GLU A 94 13.68 23.49 2.20
CA GLU A 94 13.39 22.64 3.38
C GLU A 94 11.87 22.55 3.66
N LYS A 95 11.17 23.69 3.61
CA LYS A 95 9.72 23.71 3.82
C LYS A 95 8.97 22.97 2.71
N TRP A 96 9.45 23.05 1.48
CA TRP A 96 8.91 22.27 0.36
C TRP A 96 9.07 20.76 0.58
N SER A 97 10.26 20.32 1.00
CA SER A 97 10.54 18.90 1.32
C SER A 97 9.60 18.35 2.39
N GLN A 98 9.45 19.08 3.50
CA GLN A 98 8.57 18.69 4.61
C GLN A 98 7.10 18.58 4.19
N ILE A 99 6.62 19.51 3.34
CA ILE A 99 5.24 19.46 2.83
C ILE A 99 5.04 18.22 1.95
N ASN A 100 6.01 17.87 1.12
CA ASN A 100 5.92 16.68 0.26
C ASN A 100 5.99 15.39 1.07
N CYS A 101 6.87 15.29 2.06
CA CYS A 101 6.92 14.14 2.96
C CYS A 101 5.57 13.95 3.69
N CYS A 102 5.00 15.03 4.22
CA CYS A 102 3.69 14.99 4.87
C CYS A 102 2.56 14.59 3.91
N TYR A 103 2.57 15.15 2.68
CA TYR A 103 1.63 14.79 1.62
C TYR A 103 1.67 13.30 1.30
N ILE A 104 2.87 12.71 1.18
CA ILE A 104 3.07 11.30 0.86
C ILE A 104 2.50 10.40 1.97
N VAL A 105 2.82 10.71 3.23
CA VAL A 105 2.33 9.91 4.38
C VAL A 105 0.81 9.97 4.47
N LEU A 106 0.21 11.16 4.34
CA LEU A 106 -1.25 11.32 4.33
C LEU A 106 -1.91 10.60 3.15
N SER A 107 -1.27 10.62 1.98
CA SER A 107 -1.74 9.90 0.81
C SER A 107 -1.71 8.39 1.01
N GLY A 108 -0.73 7.85 1.74
CA GLY A 108 -0.68 6.43 2.09
C GLY A 108 -1.89 5.99 2.91
N VAL A 109 -2.26 6.76 3.94
CA VAL A 109 -3.46 6.51 4.75
C VAL A 109 -4.73 6.62 3.91
N LEU A 110 -4.79 7.60 3.00
CA LEU A 110 -5.93 7.81 2.11
C LEU A 110 -6.11 6.63 1.15
N LEU A 111 -5.02 6.13 0.55
CA LEU A 111 -5.06 4.96 -0.34
C LEU A 111 -5.47 3.69 0.41
N SER A 112 -4.96 3.46 1.62
CA SER A 112 -5.39 2.33 2.47
C SER A 112 -6.89 2.41 2.82
N THR A 113 -7.37 3.62 3.16
CA THR A 113 -8.79 3.86 3.43
C THR A 113 -9.64 3.57 2.20
N LEU A 114 -9.23 4.07 1.04
CA LEU A 114 -9.91 3.83 -0.23
C LEU A 114 -10.01 2.32 -0.51
N LEU A 115 -8.90 1.59 -0.42
CA LEU A 115 -8.86 0.15 -0.66
C LEU A 115 -9.77 -0.62 0.30
N THR A 116 -9.74 -0.26 1.59
CA THR A 116 -10.59 -0.88 2.62
C THR A 116 -12.07 -0.64 2.33
N VAL A 117 -12.46 0.60 2.00
CA VAL A 117 -13.85 0.94 1.66
C VAL A 117 -14.31 0.19 0.40
N LEU A 118 -13.48 0.16 -0.65
CA LEU A 118 -13.80 -0.59 -1.87
C LEU A 118 -13.97 -2.07 -1.58
N SER A 119 -13.11 -2.68 -0.76
CA SER A 119 -13.25 -4.08 -0.35
C SER A 119 -14.53 -4.35 0.42
N LEU A 120 -15.01 -3.42 1.25
CA LEU A 120 -16.27 -3.58 1.96
C LEU A 120 -17.48 -3.47 1.01
N LEU A 121 -17.42 -2.52 0.08
CA LEU A 121 -18.48 -2.31 -0.91
C LEU A 121 -18.65 -3.53 -1.82
N THR A 122 -17.56 -4.17 -2.22
CA THR A 122 -17.59 -5.33 -3.12
C THR A 122 -18.06 -6.62 -2.45
N ILE A 123 -18.32 -6.67 -1.14
CA ILE A 123 -18.89 -7.86 -0.47
C ILE A 123 -20.40 -7.72 -0.25
N LEU A 124 -20.97 -6.52 -0.37
CA LEU A 124 -22.40 -6.29 -0.18
C LEU A 124 -23.22 -7.13 -1.18
N PRO A 125 -24.30 -7.82 -0.75
CA PRO A 125 -24.95 -7.77 0.56
C PRO A 125 -24.55 -8.91 1.55
N ALA A 126 -23.58 -9.75 1.21
CA ALA A 126 -23.22 -10.96 1.98
C ALA A 126 -22.44 -10.70 3.28
N ILE A 127 -22.39 -9.44 3.75
CA ILE A 127 -21.54 -9.00 4.84
C ILE A 127 -22.18 -9.19 6.23
N SER A 128 -21.36 -9.59 7.19
CA SER A 128 -21.62 -9.63 8.63
C SER A 128 -20.56 -8.82 9.36
N LEU A 129 -20.99 -7.82 10.13
CA LEU A 129 -20.10 -6.97 10.95
C LEU A 129 -19.79 -7.58 12.32
N LYS A 130 -20.02 -8.89 12.50
CA LYS A 130 -19.67 -9.58 13.74
C LYS A 130 -18.16 -9.77 13.82
N ASN A 131 -17.61 -9.77 15.03
CA ASN A 131 -16.18 -10.05 15.27
C ASN A 131 -15.88 -11.56 15.29
N GLU A 132 -16.51 -12.31 14.41
CA GLU A 132 -16.41 -13.78 14.33
C GLU A 132 -16.22 -14.17 12.87
N TRP A 133 -15.44 -15.23 12.64
CA TRP A 133 -15.32 -15.83 11.31
C TRP A 133 -16.59 -16.62 11.00
N GLY A 134 -17.23 -16.33 9.87
CA GLY A 134 -18.42 -17.06 9.46
C GLY A 134 -18.07 -18.39 8.77
N THR A 135 -19.13 -19.14 8.44
CA THR A 135 -19.02 -20.54 8.03
C THR A 135 -18.26 -20.70 6.71
N LEU A 136 -18.39 -19.77 5.74
CA LEU A 136 -17.65 -19.90 4.49
C LEU A 136 -16.14 -19.77 4.70
N TYR A 137 -15.71 -18.86 5.55
CA TYR A 137 -14.28 -18.74 5.88
C TYR A 137 -13.72 -20.04 6.46
N GLN A 138 -14.48 -20.73 7.32
CA GLN A 138 -14.04 -21.99 7.91
C GLN A 138 -13.99 -23.12 6.86
N THR A 139 -15.01 -23.21 6.00
CA THR A 139 -15.04 -24.17 4.89
C THR A 139 -13.88 -23.96 3.92
N PHE A 140 -13.63 -22.71 3.54
CA PHE A 140 -12.54 -22.37 2.62
C PHE A 140 -11.16 -22.40 3.28
N ALA A 141 -11.05 -22.19 4.59
CA ALA A 141 -9.82 -22.41 5.33
C ALA A 141 -9.40 -23.90 5.29
N PHE A 142 -10.37 -24.82 5.26
CA PHE A 142 -10.10 -26.25 5.08
C PHE A 142 -9.72 -26.59 3.62
N SER A 143 -10.45 -26.03 2.64
CA SER A 143 -10.16 -26.26 1.21
C SER A 143 -8.93 -25.50 0.69
N GLY A 144 -8.46 -24.48 1.41
CA GLY A 144 -7.32 -23.62 1.08
C GLY A 144 -7.64 -22.44 0.16
N THR A 145 -8.70 -22.52 -0.65
CA THR A 145 -9.11 -21.46 -1.58
C THR A 145 -10.62 -21.26 -1.62
N ALA A 146 -11.03 -20.02 -1.88
CA ALA A 146 -12.40 -19.60 -2.16
C ALA A 146 -12.46 -18.97 -3.56
N GLY A 147 -12.55 -19.82 -4.60
CA GLY A 147 -12.32 -19.36 -5.97
C GLY A 147 -10.90 -18.84 -6.12
N CYS A 148 -10.75 -17.55 -6.48
CA CYS A 148 -9.45 -16.88 -6.60
C CYS A 148 -8.88 -16.35 -5.26
N VAL A 149 -9.62 -16.42 -4.14
CA VAL A 149 -9.16 -15.90 -2.85
C VAL A 149 -8.43 -16.98 -2.05
N ILE A 150 -7.22 -16.65 -1.57
CA ILE A 150 -6.42 -17.55 -0.74
C ILE A 150 -6.70 -17.26 0.74
N ILE A 151 -7.43 -18.17 1.38
CA ILE A 151 -7.78 -18.04 2.80
C ILE A 151 -6.59 -18.47 3.66
N ASN A 152 -6.20 -17.61 4.60
CA ASN A 152 -5.09 -17.86 5.50
C ASN A 152 -5.63 -18.32 6.85
N ALA A 153 -5.72 -19.64 7.02
CA ALA A 153 -6.22 -20.29 8.23
C ALA A 153 -5.38 -19.93 9.48
N SER A 154 -4.07 -19.74 9.31
CA SER A 154 -3.19 -19.30 10.40
C SER A 154 -3.52 -17.89 10.87
N ALA A 155 -3.83 -16.97 9.95
CA ALA A 155 -4.26 -15.62 10.32
C ALA A 155 -5.60 -15.63 11.08
N MET A 156 -6.54 -16.48 10.66
CA MET A 156 -7.85 -16.61 11.30
C MET A 156 -7.78 -17.20 12.73
N SER A 157 -6.82 -18.11 12.99
CA SER A 157 -6.67 -18.70 14.33
C SER A 157 -5.99 -17.77 15.32
N TYR A 158 -5.14 -16.84 14.86
CA TYR A 158 -4.43 -15.90 15.72
C TYR A 158 -5.16 -14.57 15.92
N TYR A 159 -6.00 -14.14 14.97
CA TYR A 159 -6.64 -12.82 15.00
C TYR A 159 -8.15 -12.89 14.85
N SER A 160 -8.84 -12.03 15.60
CA SER A 160 -10.24 -11.71 15.34
C SER A 160 -10.36 -10.89 14.05
N PRO A 161 -11.49 -10.95 13.32
CA PRO A 161 -11.68 -10.18 12.08
C PRO A 161 -11.35 -8.69 12.19
N TYR A 162 -11.77 -8.04 13.26
CA TYR A 162 -11.48 -6.61 13.48
C TYR A 162 -9.98 -6.37 13.70
N THR A 163 -9.32 -7.21 14.49
CA THR A 163 -7.88 -7.09 14.75
C THR A 163 -7.07 -7.33 13.48
N LEU A 164 -7.42 -8.34 12.68
CA LEU A 164 -6.73 -8.61 11.43
C LEU A 164 -6.91 -7.46 10.45
N MET A 165 -8.13 -6.92 10.36
CA MET A 165 -8.39 -5.82 9.45
C MET A 165 -7.68 -4.53 9.83
N LEU A 166 -7.63 -4.22 11.12
CA LEU A 166 -6.90 -3.05 11.59
C LEU A 166 -5.40 -3.16 11.26
N ASN A 167 -4.80 -4.34 11.47
CA ASN A 167 -3.37 -4.55 11.15
C ASN A 167 -3.10 -4.41 9.65
N ILE A 168 -3.94 -4.99 8.80
CA ILE A 168 -3.82 -4.84 7.35
C ILE A 168 -3.98 -3.38 6.92
N PHE A 169 -4.98 -2.67 7.43
CA PHE A 169 -5.17 -1.26 7.14
C PHE A 169 -3.92 -0.42 7.47
N LEU A 170 -3.31 -0.66 8.64
CA LEU A 170 -2.10 0.03 9.06
C LEU A 170 -0.89 -0.33 8.19
N ILE A 171 -0.71 -1.61 7.87
CA ILE A 171 0.38 -2.09 7.02
C ILE A 171 0.23 -1.57 5.58
N ASP A 172 -0.98 -1.53 5.04
CA ASP A 172 -1.27 -0.93 3.74
C ASP A 172 -0.89 0.54 3.73
N ALA A 173 -1.29 1.29 4.76
CA ALA A 173 -0.98 2.71 4.88
C ALA A 173 0.54 2.95 4.94
N LEU A 174 1.27 2.14 5.72
CA LEU A 174 2.73 2.20 5.82
C LEU A 174 3.40 1.78 4.51
N THR A 175 2.90 0.76 3.82
CA THR A 175 3.45 0.28 2.55
C THR A 175 3.29 1.33 1.45
N PHE A 176 2.10 1.95 1.33
CA PHE A 176 1.89 3.04 0.39
C PHE A 176 2.73 4.27 0.72
N ALA A 177 2.84 4.64 1.99
CA ALA A 177 3.72 5.74 2.42
C ALA A 177 5.19 5.44 2.10
N PHE A 178 5.66 4.21 2.36
CA PHE A 178 7.02 3.77 2.03
C PHE A 178 7.27 3.85 0.53
N MET A 179 6.35 3.34 -0.29
CA MET A 179 6.46 3.39 -1.74
C MET A 179 6.57 4.83 -2.26
N GLY A 180 5.70 5.73 -1.78
CA GLY A 180 5.74 7.13 -2.15
C GLY A 180 7.04 7.81 -1.73
N MET A 181 7.53 7.54 -0.51
CA MET A 181 8.79 8.09 -0.01
C MET A 181 10.00 7.55 -0.77
N LEU A 182 9.96 6.28 -1.17
CA LEU A 182 11.00 5.64 -1.95
C LEU A 182 11.08 6.25 -3.35
N LEU A 183 9.94 6.40 -4.04
CA LEU A 183 9.84 7.08 -5.34
C LEU A 183 10.35 8.52 -5.24
N TYR A 184 9.90 9.25 -4.23
CA TYR A 184 10.34 10.62 -3.98
C TYR A 184 11.85 10.69 -3.81
N THR A 185 12.42 9.86 -2.93
CA THR A 185 13.86 9.87 -2.64
C THR A 185 14.68 9.49 -3.86
N LEU A 186 14.34 8.39 -4.55
CA LEU A 186 15.06 7.93 -5.74
C LEU A 186 15.09 9.00 -6.84
N SER A 187 13.99 9.71 -7.06
CA SER A 187 13.92 10.76 -8.07
C SER A 187 14.82 11.97 -7.81
N LEU A 188 15.29 12.14 -6.57
CA LEU A 188 16.26 13.17 -6.22
C LEU A 188 17.67 12.77 -6.70
N PHE A 189 17.95 11.48 -6.81
CA PHE A 189 19.25 10.93 -7.22
C PHE A 189 19.32 10.55 -8.70
N VAL A 190 18.26 9.94 -9.24
CA VAL A 190 18.21 9.41 -10.61
C VAL A 190 17.06 10.01 -11.41
N SER A 191 16.97 9.67 -12.71
CA SER A 191 15.85 10.11 -13.55
C SER A 191 14.52 9.52 -13.06
N LYS A 192 13.41 10.14 -13.45
CA LYS A 192 12.06 9.68 -13.05
C LYS A 192 11.80 8.25 -13.52
N ILE A 193 12.16 7.96 -14.77
CA ILE A 193 11.99 6.65 -15.40
C ILE A 193 12.77 5.59 -14.63
N LEU A 194 14.03 5.86 -14.27
CA LEU A 194 14.84 4.92 -13.49
C LEU A 194 14.25 4.68 -12.09
N SER A 195 13.71 5.73 -11.45
CA SER A 195 13.03 5.58 -10.16
C SER A 195 11.84 4.63 -10.25
N TYR A 196 11.05 4.76 -11.32
CA TYR A 196 9.92 3.86 -11.58
C TYR A 196 10.36 2.43 -11.82
N VAL A 197 11.37 2.22 -12.67
CA VAL A 197 11.90 0.89 -12.97
C VAL A 197 12.41 0.21 -11.69
N ILE A 198 13.17 0.92 -10.85
CA ILE A 198 13.68 0.37 -9.58
C ILE A 198 12.53 -0.06 -8.67
N VAL A 199 11.51 0.77 -8.50
CA VAL A 199 10.37 0.44 -7.62
C VAL A 199 9.55 -0.73 -8.16
N VAL A 200 9.33 -0.81 -9.48
CA VAL A 200 8.68 -1.97 -10.11
C VAL A 200 9.49 -3.24 -9.84
N VAL A 201 10.81 -3.21 -10.04
CA VAL A 201 11.68 -4.36 -9.74
C VAL A 201 11.53 -4.77 -8.29
N LEU A 202 11.52 -3.84 -7.34
CA LEU A 202 11.36 -4.12 -5.91
C LEU A 202 9.98 -4.72 -5.56
N ILE A 203 8.90 -4.26 -6.21
CA ILE A 203 7.55 -4.83 -6.05
C ILE A 203 7.53 -6.31 -6.46
N PHE A 204 8.21 -6.67 -7.55
CA PHE A 204 8.28 -8.05 -8.05
C PHE A 204 9.42 -8.88 -7.43
N LEU A 205 10.36 -8.26 -6.72
CA LEU A 205 11.56 -8.92 -6.21
C LEU A 205 11.22 -10.09 -5.27
N GLN A 206 10.25 -9.90 -4.39
CA GLN A 206 9.75 -10.95 -3.49
C GLN A 206 9.25 -12.17 -4.26
N SER A 207 8.52 -11.96 -5.35
CA SER A 207 7.99 -13.03 -6.19
C SER A 207 9.09 -13.89 -6.81
N VAL A 208 10.18 -13.25 -7.23
CA VAL A 208 11.34 -13.93 -7.80
C VAL A 208 12.02 -14.79 -6.74
N PHE A 209 12.27 -14.22 -5.55
CA PHE A 209 12.91 -14.96 -4.46
C PHE A 209 12.05 -16.10 -3.91
N GLY A 210 10.73 -15.90 -3.83
CA GLY A 210 9.79 -16.96 -3.45
C GLY A 210 9.87 -18.17 -4.40
N LYS A 211 9.96 -17.93 -5.72
CA LYS A 211 10.14 -19.02 -6.71
C LYS A 211 11.51 -19.70 -6.63
N MET A 212 12.54 -18.98 -6.18
CA MET A 212 13.88 -19.54 -5.95
C MET A 212 13.99 -20.30 -4.60
N GLY A 213 12.92 -20.37 -3.80
CA GLY A 213 12.92 -21.00 -2.48
C GLY A 213 13.65 -20.16 -1.40
N LEU A 214 13.98 -18.91 -1.70
CA LEU A 214 14.66 -18.00 -0.77
C LEU A 214 13.61 -17.25 0.06
N VAL A 215 13.54 -17.57 1.36
CA VAL A 215 12.64 -16.90 2.31
C VAL A 215 13.33 -15.63 2.84
N LEU A 216 13.25 -14.55 2.06
CA LEU A 216 13.78 -13.23 2.40
C LEU A 216 12.68 -12.26 2.88
N ASP A 217 11.58 -12.81 3.39
CA ASP A 217 10.42 -12.06 3.87
C ASP A 217 10.81 -11.02 4.92
N ASN A 218 11.89 -11.21 5.69
CA ASN A 218 12.36 -10.24 6.68
C ASN A 218 12.93 -8.94 6.08
N PHE A 219 13.26 -8.88 4.79
CA PHE A 219 13.97 -7.72 4.20
C PHE A 219 13.20 -7.01 3.10
N LEU A 220 12.01 -7.49 2.75
CA LEU A 220 11.26 -7.03 1.59
C LEU A 220 10.00 -6.29 2.06
N PRO A 221 9.97 -4.95 2.14
CA PRO A 221 8.83 -4.23 2.71
C PRO A 221 7.52 -4.47 1.97
N PHE A 222 7.58 -4.66 0.65
CA PHE A 222 6.40 -5.00 -0.17
C PHE A 222 5.86 -6.41 0.09
N SER A 223 6.61 -7.29 0.77
CA SER A 223 6.13 -8.62 1.17
C SER A 223 5.18 -8.57 2.36
N TRP A 224 5.39 -7.61 3.26
CA TRP A 224 4.67 -7.53 4.53
C TRP A 224 3.20 -7.16 4.36
N ILE A 225 2.81 -6.67 3.18
CA ILE A 225 1.41 -6.36 2.87
C ILE A 225 0.51 -7.60 2.83
N SER A 226 1.08 -8.79 2.61
CA SER A 226 0.34 -10.04 2.65
C SER A 226 0.51 -10.72 4.00
N ALA A 227 -0.62 -11.01 4.65
CA ALA A 227 -0.65 -11.75 5.91
C ALA A 227 -0.01 -13.14 5.79
N SER A 228 0.05 -13.73 4.60
CA SER A 228 0.73 -15.00 4.36
C SER A 228 2.22 -14.98 4.69
N HIS A 229 2.86 -13.82 4.75
CA HIS A 229 4.28 -13.67 5.09
C HIS A 229 4.52 -13.30 6.55
N TRP A 230 3.48 -13.23 7.37
CA TRP A 230 3.63 -12.91 8.80
C TRP A 230 3.97 -14.15 9.62
N ARG A 231 4.62 -13.92 10.76
CA ARG A 231 4.84 -14.97 11.76
C ARG A 231 3.52 -15.34 12.45
N PHE A 232 3.17 -16.62 12.37
CA PHE A 232 2.16 -17.24 13.20
C PHE A 232 2.81 -18.34 14.04
N GLY A 233 2.57 -18.34 15.34
CA GLY A 233 3.17 -19.31 16.27
C GLY A 233 4.69 -19.26 16.32
N TYR A 234 5.31 -20.44 16.20
CA TYR A 234 6.76 -20.61 16.40
C TYR A 234 7.60 -20.48 15.11
N ASP A 235 7.01 -20.12 13.98
CA ASP A 235 7.77 -19.96 12.72
C ASP A 235 8.67 -18.71 12.74
N ARG A 236 9.91 -18.88 13.19
CA ARG A 236 10.90 -17.78 13.27
C ARG A 236 11.46 -17.33 11.93
N ARG A 237 11.12 -17.99 10.81
CA ARG A 237 11.60 -17.58 9.48
C ARG A 237 10.91 -16.31 9.00
N ARG A 238 9.70 -16.07 9.49
CA ARG A 238 8.86 -14.92 9.13
C ARG A 238 8.94 -13.79 10.16
N PRO A 239 8.79 -12.53 9.71
CA PRO A 239 8.78 -11.39 10.61
C PRO A 239 7.51 -11.35 11.45
N ASP A 240 7.64 -10.91 12.71
CA ASP A 240 6.47 -10.58 13.52
C ASP A 240 5.97 -9.16 13.24
N LEU A 241 4.75 -8.87 13.70
CA LEU A 241 4.15 -7.55 13.50
C LEU A 241 4.98 -6.44 14.13
N ILE A 242 5.60 -6.69 15.30
CA ILE A 242 6.47 -5.70 15.97
C ILE A 242 7.66 -5.36 15.07
N TYR A 243 8.33 -6.37 14.50
CA TYR A 243 9.39 -6.17 13.52
C TYR A 243 8.89 -5.40 12.29
N ILE A 244 7.75 -5.79 11.71
CA ILE A 244 7.19 -5.12 10.52
C ILE A 244 6.97 -3.62 10.79
N TYR A 245 6.31 -3.28 11.90
CA TYR A 245 6.04 -1.89 12.26
C TYR A 245 7.32 -1.10 12.53
N THR A 246 8.24 -1.67 13.32
CA THR A 246 9.52 -1.00 13.63
C THR A 246 10.37 -0.81 12.38
N ALA A 247 10.43 -1.81 11.50
CA ALA A 247 11.15 -1.73 10.24
C ALA A 247 10.56 -0.68 9.29
N PHE A 248 9.22 -0.60 9.15
CA PHE A 248 8.59 0.47 8.37
C PHE A 248 8.90 1.86 8.94
N CYS A 249 8.81 2.04 10.26
CA CYS A 249 9.15 3.31 10.91
C CYS A 249 10.61 3.70 10.65
N MET A 250 11.55 2.75 10.77
CA MET A 250 12.97 2.99 10.51
C MET A 250 13.24 3.32 9.03
N LEU A 251 12.64 2.59 8.10
CA LEU A 251 12.79 2.83 6.67
C LEU A 251 12.22 4.19 6.25
N LEU A 252 11.03 4.55 6.75
CA LEU A 252 10.42 5.86 6.50
C LEU A 252 11.27 6.99 7.06
N PHE A 253 11.79 6.83 8.28
CA PHE A 253 12.69 7.80 8.89
C PHE A 253 13.99 7.97 8.08
N LEU A 254 14.63 6.86 7.69
CA LEU A 254 15.84 6.87 6.87
C LEU A 254 15.61 7.57 5.52
N LEU A 255 14.52 7.23 4.82
CA LEU A 255 14.18 7.87 3.55
C LEU A 255 13.94 9.38 3.71
N ALA A 256 13.24 9.80 4.78
CA ALA A 256 13.02 11.21 5.07
C ALA A 256 14.34 11.96 5.35
N VAL A 257 15.25 11.37 6.12
CA VAL A 257 16.57 11.97 6.40
C VAL A 257 17.40 12.09 5.13
N ILE A 258 17.42 11.04 4.29
CA ILE A 258 18.15 11.03 3.02
C ILE A 258 17.59 12.08 2.06
N SER A 259 16.25 12.20 1.95
CA SER A 259 15.62 13.20 1.09
C SER A 259 15.94 14.62 1.52
N GLU A 260 15.83 14.92 2.83
CA GLU A 260 16.19 16.23 3.38
C GLU A 260 17.66 16.57 3.16
N TRP A 261 18.55 15.62 3.43
CA TRP A 261 19.99 15.79 3.21
C TRP A 261 20.31 16.12 1.74
N LYS A 262 19.69 15.39 0.80
CA LYS A 262 19.91 15.61 -0.63
C LYS A 262 19.37 16.97 -1.08
N ILE A 263 18.20 17.37 -0.60
CA ILE A 263 17.55 18.64 -0.98
C ILE A 263 18.36 19.86 -0.52
N LYS A 264 18.94 19.81 0.69
CA LYS A 264 19.80 20.88 1.20
C LYS A 264 21.05 21.10 0.35
N ARG A 265 21.61 20.03 -0.22
CA ARG A 265 22.83 20.05 -1.05
C ARG A 265 22.57 20.19 -2.55
N MET A 266 21.31 20.25 -2.97
CA MET A 266 20.97 20.30 -4.38
C MET A 266 21.03 21.76 -4.88
N ASP A 267 21.79 21.97 -5.94
CA ASP A 267 21.73 23.20 -6.76
C ASP A 267 20.62 23.02 -7.79
N TRP A 268 19.61 23.89 -7.72
CA TRP A 268 18.36 23.68 -8.46
C TRP A 268 18.46 24.15 -9.92
N VAL A 269 19.47 24.96 -10.25
CA VAL A 269 19.67 25.56 -11.58
C VAL A 269 20.21 24.54 -12.60
N SER A 270 21.02 23.56 -12.18
CA SER A 270 21.66 22.59 -13.10
C SER A 270 20.80 21.37 -13.45
N LYS A 271 19.65 21.18 -12.80
CA LYS A 271 18.80 20.00 -13.02
C LYS A 271 17.77 20.18 -14.14
N GLU A 272 17.59 21.39 -14.66
CA GLU A 272 16.77 21.67 -15.85
C GLU A 272 17.51 21.33 -17.16
N GLU A 273 18.83 21.45 -17.21
CA GLU A 273 19.63 21.21 -18.44
C GLU A 273 19.84 19.71 -18.77
N HIS A 274 19.58 18.81 -17.82
CA HIS A 274 19.88 17.37 -17.95
C HIS A 274 18.65 16.46 -17.91
N ARG A 275 17.46 16.99 -18.20
CA ARG A 275 16.21 16.24 -18.14
C ARG A 275 15.51 16.07 -19.48
#